data_AF-A0A371CJI2-F1
#
_entry.id   AF-A0A371CJI2-F1
#
_cell.length_a   1.000
_cell.length_b   1.000
_cell.length_c   1.000
_cell.angle_alpha   90.00
_cell.angle_beta   90.00
_cell.angle_gamma   90.00
#
_symmetry.space_group_name_H-M   'P 1'
#
loop_
_entity.id
_entity.type
_entity.pdbx_description
1 polymer ?
#
loop_
_entity_poly.entity_id
_entity_poly.type
_entity_poly.pdbx_seq_one_letter_code
_entity_poly.pdbx_strand_id
1 'polypeptide(L)' 'GLDIRDVKIIVQWKAPTDLNTVIQRFGRGARDPGLQAVVILIAEPNCFYEER' A
#
# COMPACT_ATOMS: atom_id res chain seq x y z
N GLY A 1 10.81 -3.61 13.53
CA GLY A 1 10.51 -3.26 12.12
C GLY A 1 11.83 -3.06 11.40
N LEU A 2 11.98 -3.62 10.20
CA LEU A 2 13.16 -3.37 9.37
C LEU A 2 12.97 -2.02 8.66
N ASP A 3 13.93 -1.11 8.81
CA ASP A 3 13.86 0.23 8.23
C ASP A 3 14.40 0.21 6.79
N ILE A 4 13.51 -0.08 5.84
CA ILE A 4 13.84 -0.07 4.41
C ILE A 4 13.51 1.32 3.87
N ARG A 5 14.54 2.10 3.57
CA ARG A 5 14.41 3.43 2.96
C ARG A 5 14.26 3.31 1.44
N ASP A 6 13.65 4.34 0.85
CA ASP A 6 13.61 4.56 -0.61
C ASP A 6 12.93 3.47 -1.44
N VAL A 7 11.93 2.81 -0.86
CA VAL A 7 11.10 1.85 -1.59
C VAL A 7 10.29 2.60 -2.66
N LYS A 8 10.66 2.39 -3.93
CA LYS A 8 9.98 3.02 -5.08
C LYS A 8 8.71 2.30 -5.51
N ILE A 9 8.62 1.00 -5.24
CA ILE A 9 7.47 0.17 -5.64
C ILE A 9 7.06 -0.68 -4.44
N ILE A 10 5.80 -0.57 -4.05
CA ILE A 10 5.17 -1.46 -3.07
C ILE A 10 4.10 -2.25 -3.80
N VAL A 11 4.20 -3.57 -3.74
CA VAL A 11 3.13 -4.46 -4.20
C VAL A 11 2.46 -5.07 -2.98
N GLN A 12 1.22 -4.66 -2.72
CA GLN A 12 0.38 -5.19 -1.66
C GLN A 12 -0.54 -6.26 -2.25
N TRP A 13 -0.32 -7.51 -1.84
CA TRP A 13 -1.21 -8.62 -2.15
C TRP A 13 -2.30 -8.77 -1.08
N LYS A 14 -3.55 -8.93 -1.51
CA LYS A 14 -4.78 -8.88 -0.71
C LYS A 14 -5.01 -7.54 -0.03
N ALA A 15 -6.27 -7.10 -0.04
CA ALA A 15 -6.68 -5.92 0.70
C ALA A 15 -6.53 -6.16 2.21
N PRO A 16 -5.78 -5.31 2.93
CA PRO A 16 -5.86 -5.30 4.39
C PRO A 16 -7.28 -4.98 4.85
N THR A 17 -7.69 -5.57 5.97
CA THR A 17 -9.03 -5.41 6.54
C THR A 17 -9.31 -4.00 7.07
N ASP A 18 -8.28 -3.22 7.36
CA ASP A 18 -8.40 -1.88 7.93
C ASP A 18 -7.53 -0.86 7.19
N LEU A 19 -8.07 0.36 7.06
CA LEU A 19 -7.44 1.47 6.36
C LEU A 19 -6.12 1.91 7.00
N ASN A 20 -6.00 1.82 8.34
CA ASN A 20 -4.78 2.23 9.04
C ASN A 20 -3.59 1.35 8.63
N THR A 21 -3.81 0.04 8.50
CA THR A 21 -2.80 -0.90 8.01
C THR A 21 -2.41 -0.58 6.57
N VAL A 22 -3.37 -0.23 5.71
CA VAL A 22 -3.09 0.20 4.32
C VAL A 22 -2.15 1.41 4.32
N ILE A 23 -2.54 2.48 5.02
CA ILE A 23 -1.78 3.74 5.06
C ILE A 23 -0.38 3.52 5.63
N GLN A 24 -0.26 2.76 6.72
CA GLN A 24 1.04 2.47 7.33
C GLN A 24 1.97 1.67 6.40
N ARG A 25 1.42 0.74 5.60
CA ARG A 25 2.22 -0.02 4.63
C ARG A 25 2.63 0.83 3.44
N PHE A 26 1.71 1.65 2.93
CA PHE A 26 1.94 2.49 1.76
C PHE A 26 2.91 3.64 2.05
N GLY A 27 2.83 4.22 3.25
CA GLY A 27 3.77 5.24 3.73
C GLY A 27 5.19 4.75 3.98
N ARG A 28 5.47 3.46 3.77
CA ARG A 28 6.86 2.96 3.69
C ARG A 28 7.52 3.33 2.35
N GLY A 29 6.72 3.60 1.32
CA GLY A 29 7.19 4.09 0.04
C GLY A 29 7.38 5.60 0.13
N ALA A 30 8.50 6.10 -0.40
CA ALA A 30 8.79 7.53 -0.48
C ALA A 30 8.71 8.30 0.86
N ARG A 31 9.51 7.88 1.85
CA ARG A 31 9.74 8.71 3.06
C ARG A 31 10.50 10.01 2.77
N ASP A 32 11.25 10.07 1.68
CA ASP A 32 11.91 11.28 1.20
C ASP A 32 10.90 12.10 0.37
N PRO A 33 10.66 13.39 0.69
CA PRO A 33 9.76 14.26 -0.07
C PRO A 33 10.14 14.46 -1.54
N GLY A 34 11.40 14.22 -1.91
CA GLY A 34 11.90 14.27 -3.28
C GLY A 34 11.74 12.96 -4.05
N LEU A 35 11.27 11.90 -3.41
CA LEU A 35 11.02 10.61 -4.04
C LEU A 35 9.52 10.38 -4.26
N GLN A 36 9.18 9.81 -5.42
CA GLN A 36 7.84 9.31 -5.69
C GLN A 36 7.86 7.78 -5.58
N ALA A 37 6.88 7.22 -4.88
CA ALA A 37 6.66 5.78 -4.83
C ALA A 37 5.35 5.41 -5.54
N VAL A 38 5.34 4.25 -6.18
CA VAL A 38 4.15 3.64 -6.77
C VAL A 38 3.70 2.51 -5.86
N VAL A 39 2.41 2.49 -5.54
CA VAL A 39 1.80 1.42 -4.76
C VAL A 39 0.79 0.70 -5.65
N ILE A 40 0.94 -0.62 -5.75
CA ILE A 40 0.03 -1.50 -6.47
C ILE A 40 -0.68 -2.37 -5.44
N LEU A 41 -1.99 -2.15 -5.29
CA LEU A 41 -2.85 -3.01 -4.48
C LEU A 41 -3.53 -4.03 -5.38
N ILE A 42 -3.27 -5.31 -5.13
CA ILE A 42 -3.97 -6.42 -5.78
C ILE A 42 -4.95 -6.99 -4.75
N ALA A 43 -6.24 -6.87 -5.03
CA ALA A 43 -7.30 -7.31 -4.13
C ALA A 43 -8.32 -8.18 -4.88
N GLU A 44 -9.09 -8.96 -4.12
CA GLU A 44 -10.22 -9.70 -4.63
C GLU A 44 -11.28 -8.75 -5.23
N PRO A 45 -12.02 -9.15 -6.28
CA PRO A 45 -12.98 -8.26 -6.95
C PRO A 45 -14.05 -7.69 -6.00
N ASN A 46 -14.50 -8.48 -5.02
CA ASN A 46 -15.48 -8.07 -4.03
C ASN A 46 -14.99 -6.93 -3.10
N CYS A 47 -13.69 -6.62 -3.08
CA CYS A 47 -13.17 -5.47 -2.35
C CYS A 47 -13.44 -4.13 -3.05
N PHE A 48 -13.81 -4.13 -4.33
CA PHE A 48 -14.04 -2.92 -5.13
C PHE A 48 -15.51 -2.60 -5.37
N TYR A 49 -16.41 -3.56 -5.16
CA TYR A 49 -17.83 -3.43 -5.43
C TYR A 49 -18.62 -3.74 -4.17
N GLU A 50 -19.55 -2.86 -3.79
CA GLU A 50 -20.61 -3.25 -2.85
C GLU A 50 -21.52 -4.26 -3.54
N GLU A 51 -21.84 -5.37 -2.85
CA GLU A 51 -22.89 -6.27 -3.29
C GLU A 51 -24.21 -5.48 -3.31
N ARG A 52 -24.80 -5.34 -4.50
CA ARG A 52 -26.05 -4.62 -4.74
C ARG A 52 -27.28 -5.36 -4.23
#